data_AF-A0A483INV1-F1
#
_entry.id   AF-A0A483INV1-F1
#
_cell.length_a   1.000
_cell.length_b   1.000
_cell.length_c   1.000
_cell.angle_alpha   90.00
_cell.angle_beta   90.00
_cell.angle_gamma   90.00
#
_symmetry.space_group_name_H-M   'P 1'
#
loop_
_entity.id
_entity.type
_entity.pdbx_description
1 polymer ?
#
loop_
_entity_poly.entity_id
_entity_poly.type
_entity_poly.pdbx_seq_one_letter_code
_entity_poly.pdbx_strand_id
1 'polypeptide(L)'
;MAKIDFRNKINWRRRFRSPPRVETERDILRIFESDRGRIVNSPAIRRLQQKTQVFPLERNAAVRTRLTHSLEVQQVGRYIAKEVLSRLKELRLLEEYGLEELTGPFESVVEMACLMHDIGNPPFGHFGEAAINDWFRQRLALGDALGQPLTDDRCEVQALRLHDGETSLNALRRKVRQDLCSFEGNAQGIRLVHTLMRMNLTWAQVGCILKYTRPAWWSEETPASHSYLMKKPGYYLAEEEYVARLRKELDLAPYNRFPLTWIMEAADDISYCVADLEDAVEKRIFSAEQLYQHLYDAWGSHEKGSLFSQVVENAWEKSRANYLKQSAEDQFFMYLRVNTLNKLVPYAARRFIDNLPAIFTGDFNHALLEDDSDCSQLLELYKNVAMKQVFSHPDVEQLELQGYRVISGLLDIYQPLLKLSLEDFSELVAQERVRRLPIASRLYQKLSTRHRLAYVEAVNKLARTAPEFALMEYYYRCRLIQDYISGMTDLYAWDEYRRLMAVE
;
A
#
# COMPACT_ATOMS: atom_id res chain seq x y z
N MET A 1 17.86 -24.18 -14.03
CA MET A 1 16.73 -23.42 -13.48
C MET A 1 16.37 -24.03 -12.13
N ALA A 2 16.10 -23.21 -11.11
CA ALA A 2 15.62 -23.72 -9.83
C ALA A 2 14.27 -24.43 -10.05
N LYS A 3 14.06 -25.57 -9.38
CA LYS A 3 12.80 -26.30 -9.46
C LYS A 3 11.70 -25.47 -8.76
N ILE A 4 10.61 -25.18 -9.46
CA ILE A 4 9.45 -24.46 -8.91
C ILE A 4 8.76 -25.39 -7.90
N ASP A 5 8.64 -24.93 -6.66
CA ASP A 5 7.95 -25.66 -5.58
C ASP A 5 7.33 -24.67 -4.59
N PHE A 6 6.01 -24.47 -4.69
CA PHE A 6 5.28 -23.51 -3.87
C PHE A 6 5.22 -23.89 -2.39
N ARG A 7 5.57 -25.12 -1.99
CA ARG A 7 5.71 -25.49 -0.58
C ARG A 7 6.80 -24.68 0.12
N ASN A 8 7.79 -24.19 -0.64
CA ASN A 8 8.85 -23.32 -0.13
C ASN A 8 8.42 -21.85 -0.01
N LYS A 9 7.35 -21.43 -0.69
CA LYS A 9 6.86 -20.05 -0.72
C LYS A 9 5.64 -19.83 0.16
N ILE A 10 4.69 -20.77 0.17
CA ILE A 10 3.45 -20.68 0.97
C ILE A 10 3.76 -21.12 2.41
N ASN A 11 4.60 -20.33 3.09
CA ASN A 11 5.06 -20.59 4.44
C ASN A 11 3.97 -20.22 5.47
N TRP A 12 3.43 -21.24 6.13
CA TRP A 12 2.40 -21.16 7.18
C TRP A 12 2.94 -20.77 8.56
N ARG A 13 4.27 -20.66 8.74
CA ARG A 13 4.88 -20.26 10.02
C ARG A 13 4.64 -18.78 10.30
N ARG A 14 4.77 -18.41 11.58
CA ARG A 14 4.52 -17.05 12.09
C ARG A 14 5.76 -16.51 12.79
N ARG A 15 5.87 -15.18 12.88
CA ARG A 15 6.98 -14.51 13.58
C ARG A 15 7.01 -14.82 15.08
N PHE A 16 5.84 -14.89 15.71
CA PHE A 16 5.68 -15.14 17.14
C PHE A 16 4.80 -16.36 17.37
N ARG A 17 5.13 -17.18 18.38
CA ARG A 17 4.35 -18.37 18.76
C ARG A 17 3.99 -19.22 17.53
N SER A 18 4.99 -19.49 16.68
CA SER A 18 4.79 -20.27 15.47
C SER A 18 4.31 -21.67 15.85
N PRO A 19 3.31 -22.24 15.14
CA PRO A 19 2.91 -23.63 15.37
C PRO A 19 4.13 -24.56 15.16
N PRO A 20 4.38 -25.52 16.06
CA PRO A 20 5.61 -26.32 16.05
C PRO A 20 5.59 -27.44 15.01
N ARG A 21 4.41 -27.98 14.67
CA ARG A 21 4.23 -29.03 13.67
C ARG A 21 2.86 -28.90 13.00
N VAL A 22 2.83 -29.24 11.72
CA VAL A 22 1.62 -29.33 10.90
C VAL A 22 1.71 -30.66 10.16
N GLU A 23 0.71 -31.53 10.33
CA GLU A 23 0.76 -32.92 9.85
C GLU A 23 -0.17 -33.18 8.67
N THR A 24 -1.17 -32.32 8.46
CA THR A 24 -2.19 -32.49 7.42
C THR A 24 -2.42 -31.23 6.61
N GLU A 25 -2.89 -31.39 5.36
CA GLU A 25 -3.41 -30.30 4.52
C GLU A 25 -4.45 -29.45 5.29
N ARG A 26 -5.35 -30.12 6.02
CA ARG A 26 -6.40 -29.46 6.81
C ARG A 26 -5.81 -28.53 7.88
N ASP A 27 -4.71 -28.91 8.52
CA ASP A 27 -4.07 -28.08 9.52
C ASP A 27 -3.44 -26.83 8.90
N ILE A 28 -2.80 -26.97 7.72
CA ILE A 28 -2.29 -25.83 6.94
C ILE A 28 -3.44 -24.88 6.61
N LEU A 29 -4.54 -25.40 6.06
CA LEU A 29 -5.72 -24.62 5.71
C LEU A 29 -6.25 -23.83 6.92
N ARG A 30 -6.38 -24.46 8.08
CA ARG A 30 -6.84 -23.79 9.32
C ARG A 30 -5.92 -22.65 9.75
N ILE A 31 -4.62 -22.73 9.49
CA ILE A 31 -3.67 -21.65 9.81
C ILE A 31 -3.94 -20.43 8.93
N PHE A 32 -4.22 -20.62 7.64
CA PHE A 32 -4.57 -19.52 6.72
C PHE A 32 -6.00 -18.99 6.97
N GLU A 33 -6.95 -19.83 7.34
CA GLU A 33 -8.26 -19.38 7.82
C GLU A 33 -8.15 -18.52 9.10
N SER A 34 -7.20 -18.82 9.98
CA SER A 34 -6.89 -17.94 11.11
C SER A 34 -6.36 -16.58 10.67
N ASP A 35 -5.61 -16.49 9.57
CA ASP A 35 -5.19 -15.21 9.00
C ASP A 35 -6.40 -14.42 8.49
N ARG A 36 -7.31 -15.05 7.74
CA ARG A 36 -8.57 -14.40 7.32
C ARG A 36 -9.32 -13.81 8.51
N GLY A 37 -9.51 -14.60 9.57
CA GLY A 37 -10.18 -14.16 10.78
C GLY A 37 -9.50 -12.95 11.44
N ARG A 38 -8.16 -12.92 11.50
CA ARG A 38 -7.39 -11.79 12.06
C ARG A 38 -7.55 -10.53 11.21
N ILE A 39 -7.55 -10.67 9.90
CA ILE A 39 -7.60 -9.56 8.95
C ILE A 39 -9.00 -8.95 8.92
N VAL A 40 -10.03 -9.75 8.67
CA VAL A 40 -11.43 -9.30 8.58
C VAL A 40 -11.89 -8.63 9.88
N ASN A 41 -11.51 -9.16 11.04
CA ASN A 41 -11.88 -8.57 12.33
C ASN A 41 -10.98 -7.39 12.75
N SER A 42 -9.98 -7.02 11.95
CA SER A 42 -9.06 -5.95 12.30
C SER A 42 -9.73 -4.58 12.24
N PRO A 43 -9.55 -3.70 13.25
CA PRO A 43 -9.98 -2.31 13.15
C PRO A 43 -9.23 -1.54 12.06
N ALA A 44 -8.07 -2.03 11.60
CA ALA A 44 -7.38 -1.42 10.47
C ALA A 44 -8.15 -1.59 9.16
N ILE A 45 -8.77 -2.76 8.93
CA ILE A 45 -9.65 -2.99 7.78
C ILE A 45 -10.93 -2.15 7.91
N ARG A 46 -11.55 -2.12 9.09
CA ARG A 46 -12.76 -1.28 9.30
C ARG A 46 -12.51 0.21 9.03
N ARG A 47 -11.32 0.73 9.32
CA ARG A 47 -10.96 2.13 9.04
C ARG A 47 -10.98 2.47 7.54
N LEU A 48 -10.79 1.49 6.65
CA LEU A 48 -10.82 1.69 5.21
C LEU A 48 -12.19 2.21 4.72
N GLN A 49 -13.28 1.97 5.44
CA GLN A 49 -14.61 2.49 5.10
C GLN A 49 -14.73 4.01 5.27
N GLN A 50 -13.78 4.64 5.97
CA GLN A 50 -13.70 6.09 6.18
C GLN A 50 -12.40 6.68 5.62
N LYS A 51 -11.74 5.93 4.73
CA LYS A 51 -10.64 6.42 3.90
C LYS A 51 -11.13 6.50 2.48
N THR A 52 -10.88 7.62 1.84
CA THR A 52 -11.26 7.81 0.45
C THR A 52 -10.37 7.01 -0.49
N GLN A 53 -11.01 6.50 -1.54
CA GLN A 53 -10.36 5.99 -2.73
C GLN A 53 -10.03 7.15 -3.67
N VAL A 54 -11.05 7.70 -4.36
CA VAL A 54 -10.93 8.83 -5.29
C VAL A 54 -11.59 10.10 -4.75
N PHE A 55 -12.85 10.02 -4.32
CA PHE A 55 -13.64 11.19 -3.89
C PHE A 55 -13.54 11.43 -2.37
N PRO A 56 -12.83 12.50 -1.91
CA PRO A 56 -12.61 12.70 -0.49
C PRO A 56 -13.88 13.08 0.27
N LEU A 57 -14.01 12.61 1.52
CA LEU A 57 -15.10 13.01 2.42
C LEU A 57 -16.52 12.82 1.84
N GLU A 58 -16.68 11.85 0.94
CA GLU A 58 -17.94 11.58 0.25
C GLU A 58 -19.03 11.07 1.21
N ARG A 59 -20.26 11.57 1.03
CA ARG A 59 -21.44 11.17 1.81
C ARG A 59 -22.32 10.17 1.06
N ASN A 60 -22.22 10.12 -0.27
CA ASN A 60 -22.91 9.13 -1.09
C ASN A 60 -22.29 7.74 -0.89
N ALA A 61 -23.02 6.84 -0.25
CA ALA A 61 -22.58 5.46 -0.03
C ALA A 61 -22.52 4.61 -1.31
N ALA A 62 -23.04 5.11 -2.44
CA ALA A 62 -22.88 4.48 -3.75
C ALA A 62 -21.44 4.62 -4.29
N VAL A 63 -20.70 5.65 -3.85
CA VAL A 63 -19.31 5.88 -4.23
C VAL A 63 -18.38 4.99 -3.41
N ARG A 64 -17.34 4.45 -4.03
CA ARG A 64 -16.42 3.53 -3.34
C ARG A 64 -15.58 4.26 -2.28
N THR A 65 -15.43 3.57 -1.16
CA THR A 65 -14.38 3.82 -0.16
C THR A 65 -13.21 2.88 -0.40
N ARG A 66 -12.08 3.05 0.29
CA ARG A 66 -10.98 2.07 0.20
C ARG A 66 -11.41 0.66 0.59
N LEU A 67 -12.39 0.51 1.49
CA LEU A 67 -12.89 -0.81 1.90
C LEU A 67 -13.65 -1.49 0.77
N THR A 68 -14.60 -0.80 0.14
CA THR A 68 -15.41 -1.39 -0.93
C THR A 68 -14.58 -1.65 -2.18
N HIS A 69 -13.64 -0.75 -2.52
CA HIS A 69 -12.61 -1.03 -3.54
C HIS A 69 -11.82 -2.29 -3.22
N SER A 70 -11.28 -2.41 -2.00
CA SER A 70 -10.50 -3.59 -1.59
C SER A 70 -11.32 -4.90 -1.62
N LEU A 71 -12.64 -4.84 -1.44
CA LEU A 71 -13.54 -6.00 -1.60
C LEU A 71 -13.71 -6.38 -3.08
N GLU A 72 -13.82 -5.40 -3.97
CA GLU A 72 -13.85 -5.64 -5.43
C GLU A 72 -12.52 -6.22 -5.91
N VAL A 73 -11.38 -5.65 -5.50
CA VAL A 73 -10.03 -6.19 -5.74
C VAL A 73 -9.90 -7.62 -5.21
N GLN A 74 -10.42 -7.91 -4.01
CA GLN A 74 -10.43 -9.27 -3.46
C GLN A 74 -11.16 -10.27 -4.35
N GLN A 75 -12.31 -9.90 -4.91
CA GLN A 75 -13.06 -10.77 -5.80
C GLN A 75 -12.34 -10.99 -7.14
N VAL A 76 -11.68 -9.96 -7.70
CA VAL A 76 -10.87 -10.12 -8.92
C VAL A 76 -9.63 -10.98 -8.65
N GLY A 77 -8.94 -10.77 -7.53
CA GLY A 77 -7.81 -11.60 -7.11
C GLY A 77 -8.19 -13.06 -6.91
N ARG A 78 -9.36 -13.33 -6.30
CA ARG A 78 -9.95 -14.67 -6.21
C ARG A 78 -10.13 -15.29 -7.60
N TYR A 79 -10.65 -14.52 -8.56
CA TYR A 79 -10.89 -15.02 -9.91
C TYR A 79 -9.57 -15.35 -10.63
N ILE A 80 -8.58 -14.46 -10.59
CA ILE A 80 -7.25 -14.71 -11.19
C ILE A 80 -6.59 -15.93 -10.55
N ALA A 81 -6.61 -16.04 -9.21
CA ALA A 81 -6.03 -17.18 -8.52
C ALA A 81 -6.69 -18.50 -8.93
N LYS A 82 -8.02 -18.54 -9.02
CA LYS A 82 -8.77 -19.71 -9.50
C LYS A 82 -8.44 -20.07 -10.94
N GLU A 83 -8.33 -19.08 -11.82
CA GLU A 83 -7.97 -19.28 -13.22
C GLU A 83 -6.55 -19.84 -13.37
N VAL A 84 -5.59 -19.32 -12.60
CA VAL A 84 -4.22 -19.85 -12.54
C VAL A 84 -4.22 -21.32 -12.09
N LEU A 85 -4.92 -21.64 -11.00
CA LEU A 85 -5.00 -23.01 -10.48
C LEU A 85 -5.69 -23.96 -11.48
N SER A 86 -6.78 -23.53 -12.13
CA SER A 86 -7.48 -24.32 -13.14
C SER A 86 -6.57 -24.68 -14.31
N ARG A 87 -5.87 -23.68 -14.87
CA ARG A 87 -4.93 -23.88 -15.98
C ARG A 87 -3.75 -24.77 -15.60
N LEU A 88 -3.15 -24.56 -14.43
CA LEU A 88 -2.07 -25.42 -13.95
C LEU A 88 -2.54 -26.87 -13.75
N LYS A 89 -3.80 -27.08 -13.34
CA LYS A 89 -4.41 -28.41 -13.25
C LYS A 89 -4.59 -29.06 -14.63
N GLU A 90 -5.10 -28.30 -15.60
CA GLU A 90 -5.27 -28.77 -16.99
C GLU A 90 -3.92 -29.14 -17.63
N LEU A 91 -2.87 -28.37 -17.33
CA LEU A 91 -1.50 -28.63 -17.76
C LEU A 91 -0.80 -29.74 -16.95
N ARG A 92 -1.45 -30.29 -15.91
CA ARG A 92 -0.88 -31.28 -14.97
C ARG A 92 0.38 -30.80 -14.23
N LEU A 93 0.52 -29.48 -14.06
CA LEU A 93 1.64 -28.84 -13.37
C LEU A 93 1.36 -28.59 -11.89
N LEU A 94 0.12 -28.81 -11.44
CA LEU A 94 -0.30 -28.47 -10.09
C LEU A 94 0.40 -29.33 -9.02
N GLU A 95 0.53 -30.65 -9.26
CA GLU A 95 1.35 -31.54 -8.43
C GLU A 95 2.84 -31.24 -8.57
N GLU A 96 3.32 -31.02 -9.80
CA GLU A 96 4.74 -30.75 -10.09
C GLU A 96 5.26 -29.52 -9.32
N TYR A 97 4.45 -28.46 -9.25
CA TYR A 97 4.78 -27.22 -8.55
C TYR A 97 4.42 -27.24 -7.07
N GLY A 98 4.00 -28.38 -6.52
CA GLY A 98 3.69 -28.55 -5.10
C GLY A 98 2.46 -27.77 -4.65
N LEU A 99 1.49 -27.54 -5.53
CA LEU A 99 0.27 -26.77 -5.26
C LEU A 99 -0.95 -27.63 -4.92
N GLU A 100 -0.94 -28.95 -5.13
CA GLU A 100 -2.09 -29.85 -4.92
C GLU A 100 -2.73 -29.68 -3.54
N GLU A 101 -1.92 -29.72 -2.48
CA GLU A 101 -2.36 -29.55 -1.08
C GLU A 101 -2.36 -28.07 -0.63
N LEU A 102 -2.08 -27.13 -1.53
CA LEU A 102 -1.95 -25.69 -1.22
C LEU A 102 -2.89 -24.80 -2.02
N THR A 103 -3.86 -25.38 -2.74
CA THR A 103 -4.86 -24.64 -3.53
C THR A 103 -5.67 -23.65 -2.67
N GLY A 104 -6.17 -24.11 -1.51
CA GLY A 104 -6.90 -23.26 -0.55
C GLY A 104 -6.04 -22.12 0.00
N PRO A 105 -4.86 -22.40 0.58
CA PRO A 105 -3.89 -21.39 0.98
C PRO A 105 -3.51 -20.39 -0.13
N PHE A 106 -3.28 -20.84 -1.36
CA PHE A 106 -2.93 -20.00 -2.50
C PHE A 106 -4.02 -18.95 -2.77
N GLU A 107 -5.28 -19.41 -2.88
CA GLU A 107 -6.45 -18.53 -3.06
C GLU A 107 -6.61 -17.56 -1.88
N SER A 108 -6.56 -18.08 -0.65
CA SER A 108 -6.80 -17.29 0.56
C SER A 108 -5.74 -16.20 0.79
N VAL A 109 -4.46 -16.49 0.52
CA VAL A 109 -3.37 -15.50 0.63
C VAL A 109 -3.56 -14.35 -0.35
N VAL A 110 -3.96 -14.64 -1.59
CA VAL A 110 -4.26 -13.61 -2.60
C VAL A 110 -5.45 -12.76 -2.15
N GLU A 111 -6.58 -13.37 -1.80
CA GLU A 111 -7.79 -12.66 -1.37
C GLU A 111 -7.53 -11.73 -0.18
N MET A 112 -6.75 -12.19 0.79
CA MET A 112 -6.43 -11.43 2.00
C MET A 112 -5.39 -10.34 1.75
N ALA A 113 -4.44 -10.57 0.83
CA ALA A 113 -3.52 -9.51 0.41
C ALA A 113 -4.26 -8.41 -0.36
N CYS A 114 -5.20 -8.77 -1.23
CA CYS A 114 -6.09 -7.83 -1.91
C CYS A 114 -6.87 -6.96 -0.91
N LEU A 115 -7.40 -7.54 0.17
CA LEU A 115 -8.09 -6.76 1.21
C LEU A 115 -7.15 -5.81 1.99
N MET A 116 -5.86 -6.13 2.05
CA MET A 116 -4.86 -5.40 2.84
C MET A 116 -3.99 -4.45 2.02
N HIS A 117 -4.04 -4.47 0.68
CA HIS A 117 -3.10 -3.71 -0.17
C HIS A 117 -3.06 -2.22 0.21
N ASP A 118 -4.22 -1.69 0.59
CA ASP A 118 -4.40 -0.29 0.94
C ASP A 118 -4.39 0.04 2.44
N ILE A 119 -4.12 -0.95 3.30
CA ILE A 119 -4.26 -0.84 4.75
C ILE A 119 -3.36 0.22 5.39
N GLY A 120 -2.24 0.55 4.75
CA GLY A 120 -1.24 1.50 5.22
C GLY A 120 -1.38 2.92 4.68
N ASN A 121 -2.31 3.18 3.76
CA ASN A 121 -2.47 4.52 3.19
C ASN A 121 -2.83 5.55 4.27
N PRO A 122 -2.24 6.76 4.22
CA PRO A 122 -2.57 7.83 5.14
C PRO A 122 -3.97 8.40 4.80
N PRO A 123 -4.54 9.27 5.64
CA PRO A 123 -5.72 10.02 5.24
C PRO A 123 -5.44 10.83 3.97
N PHE A 124 -6.45 10.96 3.10
CA PHE A 124 -6.32 11.65 1.80
C PHE A 124 -5.29 11.02 0.83
N GLY A 125 -4.95 9.73 0.99
CA GLY A 125 -4.14 8.98 0.03
C GLY A 125 -2.81 9.66 -0.33
N HIS A 126 -2.56 9.83 -1.63
CA HIS A 126 -1.31 10.42 -2.14
C HIS A 126 -1.06 11.85 -1.64
N PHE A 127 -2.10 12.64 -1.38
CA PHE A 127 -1.93 13.99 -0.82
C PHE A 127 -1.53 13.97 0.65
N GLY A 128 -1.98 12.96 1.39
CA GLY A 128 -1.47 12.69 2.74
C GLY A 128 -0.01 12.26 2.72
N GLU A 129 0.39 11.41 1.77
CA GLU A 129 1.80 11.02 1.58
C GLU A 129 2.68 12.23 1.24
N ALA A 130 2.24 13.05 0.29
CA ALA A 130 2.92 14.28 -0.11
C ALA A 130 3.09 15.24 1.09
N ALA A 131 2.03 15.51 1.83
CA ALA A 131 2.07 16.38 2.99
C ALA A 131 3.04 15.88 4.08
N ILE A 132 3.06 14.58 4.36
CA ILE A 132 4.03 13.99 5.31
C ILE A 132 5.44 14.17 4.78
N ASN A 133 5.70 13.76 3.54
CA ASN A 133 7.04 13.76 2.96
C ASN A 133 7.61 15.18 2.87
N ASP A 134 6.83 16.14 2.37
CA ASP A 134 7.27 17.51 2.18
C ASP A 134 7.51 18.22 3.52
N TRP A 135 6.65 17.98 4.51
CA TRP A 135 6.85 18.51 5.86
C TRP A 135 8.15 18.01 6.48
N PHE A 136 8.46 16.71 6.38
CA PHE A 136 9.72 16.17 6.88
C PHE A 136 10.92 16.62 6.04
N ARG A 137 10.81 16.74 4.71
CA ARG A 137 11.90 17.22 3.83
C ARG A 137 12.33 18.64 4.17
N GLN A 138 11.38 19.52 4.47
CA GLN A 138 11.67 20.90 4.86
C GLN A 138 12.49 20.97 6.15
N ARG A 139 12.19 20.11 7.13
CA ARG A 139 12.87 20.12 8.44
C ARG A 139 14.19 19.36 8.46
N LEU A 140 14.27 18.26 7.70
CA LEU A 140 15.43 17.38 7.69
C LEU A 140 16.44 17.75 6.60
N ALA A 141 16.09 18.67 5.69
CA ALA A 141 16.93 19.15 4.60
C ALA A 141 17.63 18.01 3.86
N LEU A 142 16.83 17.10 3.27
CA LEU A 142 17.33 15.85 2.69
C LEU A 142 18.44 16.08 1.65
N GLY A 143 18.34 17.15 0.85
CA GLY A 143 19.35 17.51 -0.15
C GLY A 143 20.76 17.72 0.42
N ASP A 144 20.86 18.22 1.67
CA ASP A 144 22.13 18.51 2.32
C ASP A 144 22.84 17.23 2.80
N ALA A 145 22.12 16.10 2.85
CA ALA A 145 22.66 14.81 3.25
C ALA A 145 23.25 13.99 2.09
N LEU A 146 23.02 14.41 0.84
CA LEU A 146 23.45 13.66 -0.35
C LEU A 146 24.97 13.73 -0.59
N GLY A 147 25.62 14.81 -0.14
CA GLY A 147 27.04 15.06 -0.33
C GLY A 147 27.91 14.77 0.90
N GLN A 148 29.10 15.39 0.90
CA GLN A 148 29.95 15.49 2.09
C GLN A 148 29.28 16.38 3.15
N PRO A 149 29.68 16.26 4.44
CA PRO A 149 29.17 17.15 5.48
C PRO A 149 29.33 18.62 5.09
N LEU A 150 28.26 19.41 5.27
CA LEU A 150 28.25 20.83 4.98
C LEU A 150 28.41 21.62 6.28
N THR A 151 29.15 22.72 6.24
CA THR A 151 29.25 23.65 7.37
C THR A 151 27.91 24.30 7.72
N ASP A 152 27.04 24.46 6.72
CA ASP A 152 25.72 25.09 6.78
C ASP A 152 24.59 24.08 6.52
N ASP A 153 24.71 22.84 7.02
CA ASP A 153 23.65 21.83 6.96
C ASP A 153 22.34 22.35 7.57
N ARG A 154 21.31 22.52 6.71
CA ARG A 154 20.04 23.18 7.04
C ARG A 154 19.11 22.33 7.90
N CYS A 155 19.48 21.09 8.22
CA CYS A 155 18.66 20.23 9.07
C CYS A 155 18.38 20.90 10.43
N GLU A 156 17.11 20.97 10.81
CA GLU A 156 16.67 21.53 12.09
C GLU A 156 17.12 20.67 13.29
N VAL A 157 17.49 19.41 13.05
CA VAL A 157 17.77 18.40 14.08
C VAL A 157 19.25 18.20 14.24
N GLN A 158 19.82 18.73 15.33
CA GLN A 158 21.26 18.68 15.59
C GLN A 158 21.84 17.25 15.52
N ALA A 159 21.16 16.26 16.10
CA ALA A 159 21.61 14.87 16.10
C ALA A 159 21.69 14.25 14.68
N LEU A 160 20.95 14.82 13.73
CA LEU A 160 20.92 14.36 12.34
C LEU A 160 21.83 15.16 11.41
N ARG A 161 22.48 16.24 11.86
CA ARG A 161 23.48 17.00 11.08
C ARG A 161 24.71 16.17 10.78
N LEU A 162 25.18 16.21 9.53
CA LEU A 162 26.41 15.52 9.17
C LEU A 162 27.60 16.23 9.82
N HIS A 163 28.60 15.45 10.25
CA HIS A 163 29.79 15.97 10.92
C HIS A 163 31.07 15.54 10.21
N ASP A 164 32.03 16.45 10.07
CA ASP A 164 33.34 16.13 9.52
C ASP A 164 34.06 15.08 10.36
N GLY A 165 34.75 14.15 9.70
CA GLY A 165 35.50 13.07 10.35
C GLY A 165 34.66 11.87 10.83
N GLU A 166 33.33 11.93 10.76
CA GLU A 166 32.46 10.79 11.06
C GLU A 166 32.06 10.01 9.80
N THR A 167 32.21 8.67 9.82
CA THR A 167 31.82 7.82 8.68
C THR A 167 30.53 7.06 8.97
N SER A 168 30.54 6.20 9.99
CA SER A 168 29.42 5.29 10.30
C SER A 168 28.16 6.02 10.74
N LEU A 169 28.29 6.99 11.65
CA LEU A 169 27.16 7.80 12.12
C LEU A 169 26.59 8.67 11.00
N ASN A 170 27.42 9.25 10.14
CA ASN A 170 26.96 9.99 8.98
C ASN A 170 26.18 9.11 8.00
N ALA A 171 26.60 7.86 7.77
CA ALA A 171 25.83 6.91 6.97
C ALA A 171 24.44 6.66 7.58
N LEU A 172 24.35 6.52 8.91
CA LEU A 172 23.08 6.36 9.61
C LEU A 172 22.20 7.62 9.54
N ARG A 173 22.78 8.83 9.69
CA ARG A 173 22.06 10.10 9.52
C ARG A 173 21.46 10.23 8.13
N ARG A 174 22.21 9.86 7.08
CA ARG A 174 21.72 9.83 5.70
C ARG A 174 20.54 8.87 5.57
N LYS A 175 20.67 7.65 6.08
CA LYS A 175 19.58 6.67 6.07
C LYS A 175 18.32 7.22 6.74
N VAL A 176 18.45 7.73 7.96
CA VAL A 176 17.32 8.23 8.75
C VAL A 176 16.63 9.41 8.10
N ARG A 177 17.38 10.39 7.56
CA ARG A 177 16.78 11.51 6.82
C ARG A 177 16.01 11.03 5.59
N GLN A 178 16.62 10.18 4.76
CA GLN A 178 15.97 9.65 3.56
C GLN A 178 14.70 8.86 3.90
N ASP A 179 14.79 7.98 4.90
CA ASP A 179 13.70 7.10 5.34
C ASP A 179 12.48 7.90 5.84
N LEU A 180 12.71 8.90 6.71
CA LEU A 180 11.64 9.75 7.25
C LEU A 180 10.97 10.64 6.20
N CYS A 181 11.69 10.98 5.12
CA CYS A 181 11.21 11.78 4.00
C CYS A 181 10.61 10.94 2.84
N SER A 182 10.49 9.62 3.04
CA SER A 182 10.03 8.65 2.03
C SER A 182 8.90 7.77 2.60
N PHE A 183 7.92 8.39 3.26
CA PHE A 183 6.67 7.75 3.65
C PHE A 183 5.91 7.26 2.43
N GLU A 184 5.38 6.03 2.53
CA GLU A 184 4.65 5.34 1.46
C GLU A 184 3.64 4.36 2.10
N GLY A 185 2.41 4.33 1.60
CA GLY A 185 1.34 3.48 2.13
C GLY A 185 1.69 2.00 2.17
N ASN A 186 2.41 1.49 1.17
CA ASN A 186 2.87 0.09 1.13
C ASN A 186 3.86 -0.24 2.26
N ALA A 187 4.87 0.62 2.48
CA ALA A 187 5.82 0.48 3.58
C ALA A 187 5.13 0.61 4.94
N GLN A 188 4.17 1.54 5.06
CA GLN A 188 3.33 1.67 6.25
C GLN A 188 2.45 0.44 6.48
N GLY A 189 2.01 -0.25 5.42
CA GLY A 189 1.25 -1.50 5.52
C GLY A 189 2.03 -2.59 6.25
N ILE A 190 3.30 -2.81 5.90
CA ILE A 190 4.18 -3.78 6.58
C ILE A 190 4.37 -3.39 8.05
N ARG A 191 4.69 -2.13 8.30
CA ARG A 191 4.82 -1.57 9.66
C ARG A 191 3.53 -1.75 10.48
N LEU A 192 2.38 -1.53 9.86
CA LEU A 192 1.08 -1.62 10.51
C LEU A 192 0.77 -3.06 10.91
N VAL A 193 0.86 -4.04 10.01
CA VAL A 193 0.49 -5.43 10.32
C VAL A 193 1.44 -6.08 11.32
N HIS A 194 2.74 -5.71 11.28
CA HIS A 194 3.76 -6.28 12.13
C HIS A 194 3.90 -5.54 13.47
N THR A 195 4.33 -4.28 13.41
CA THR A 195 4.80 -3.52 14.58
C THR A 195 3.64 -2.93 15.36
N LEU A 196 2.66 -2.32 14.67
CA LEU A 196 1.59 -1.54 15.32
C LEU A 196 0.38 -2.40 15.73
N MET A 197 -0.08 -3.27 14.83
CA MET A 197 -1.26 -4.11 15.05
C MET A 197 -0.91 -5.48 15.63
N ARG A 198 0.36 -5.90 15.51
CA ARG A 198 0.85 -7.20 16.01
C ARG A 198 -0.04 -8.36 15.57
N MET A 199 -0.49 -8.35 14.32
CA MET A 199 -1.46 -9.31 13.79
C MET A 199 -0.90 -10.74 13.76
N ASN A 200 0.44 -10.85 13.72
CA ASN A 200 1.20 -12.11 13.76
C ASN A 200 0.74 -13.08 12.67
N LEU A 201 0.54 -12.58 11.45
CA LEU A 201 0.12 -13.35 10.28
C LEU A 201 1.20 -14.36 9.86
N THR A 202 0.84 -15.28 8.96
CA THR A 202 1.81 -16.18 8.32
C THR A 202 2.82 -15.40 7.49
N TRP A 203 4.01 -15.96 7.30
CA TRP A 203 5.03 -15.32 6.46
C TRP A 203 4.56 -15.12 5.04
N ALA A 204 3.87 -16.09 4.44
CA ALA A 204 3.31 -15.95 3.10
C ALA A 204 2.30 -14.80 3.01
N GLN A 205 1.45 -14.63 4.02
CA GLN A 205 0.46 -13.56 4.03
C GLN A 205 1.11 -12.17 4.07
N VAL A 206 2.17 -11.98 4.86
CA VAL A 206 2.88 -10.70 4.92
C VAL A 206 3.76 -10.48 3.68
N GLY A 207 4.35 -11.55 3.13
CA GLY A 207 5.08 -11.47 1.86
C GLY A 207 4.20 -10.97 0.73
N CYS A 208 2.94 -11.43 0.67
CA CYS A 208 2.02 -11.07 -0.40
C CYS A 208 1.63 -9.58 -0.44
N ILE A 209 1.68 -8.88 0.71
CA ILE A 209 1.44 -7.42 0.76
C ILE A 209 2.71 -6.57 0.59
N LEU A 210 3.90 -7.19 0.47
CA LEU A 210 5.14 -6.48 0.15
C LEU A 210 5.19 -6.18 -1.36
N LYS A 211 4.40 -5.19 -1.80
CA LYS A 211 4.22 -4.82 -3.22
C LYS A 211 5.51 -4.34 -3.90
N TYR A 212 6.31 -3.59 -3.17
CA TYR A 212 7.60 -3.06 -3.62
C TYR A 212 8.72 -3.50 -2.70
N THR A 213 9.95 -3.43 -3.18
CA THR A 213 11.11 -3.99 -2.48
C THR A 213 12.23 -2.98 -2.24
N ARG A 214 12.05 -1.72 -2.67
CA ARG A 214 12.99 -0.64 -2.37
C ARG A 214 12.93 -0.30 -0.87
N PRO A 215 14.06 -0.25 -0.16
CA PRO A 215 14.09 0.33 1.19
C PRO A 215 13.76 1.82 1.12
N ALA A 216 13.01 2.36 2.09
CA ALA A 216 12.67 3.78 2.10
C ALA A 216 13.89 4.72 2.27
N TRP A 217 15.02 4.21 2.77
CA TRP A 217 16.29 4.95 2.84
C TRP A 217 17.17 4.83 1.58
N TRP A 218 16.68 4.20 0.51
CA TRP A 218 17.43 4.09 -0.75
C TRP A 218 17.61 5.47 -1.38
N SER A 219 18.85 5.82 -1.72
CA SER A 219 19.22 7.14 -2.27
C SER A 219 20.01 7.05 -3.59
N GLU A 220 20.38 5.84 -4.01
CA GLU A 220 21.10 5.60 -5.26
C GLU A 220 20.11 5.39 -6.42
N GLU A 221 20.63 5.37 -7.65
CA GLU A 221 19.85 4.96 -8.81
C GLU A 221 19.38 3.51 -8.63
N THR A 222 18.12 3.23 -8.97
CA THR A 222 17.59 1.87 -8.86
C THR A 222 18.20 0.99 -9.96
N PRO A 223 18.65 -0.24 -9.64
CA PRO A 223 19.19 -1.14 -10.66
C PRO A 223 18.17 -1.41 -11.76
N ALA A 224 18.59 -1.36 -13.02
CA ALA A 224 17.71 -1.64 -14.16
C ALA A 224 17.03 -3.02 -14.09
N SER A 225 17.68 -4.00 -13.45
CA SER A 225 17.13 -5.34 -13.21
C SER A 225 15.95 -5.39 -12.24
N HIS A 226 15.76 -4.35 -11.41
CA HIS A 226 14.73 -4.29 -10.38
C HIS A 226 14.00 -2.94 -10.38
N SER A 227 14.11 -2.15 -11.45
CA SER A 227 13.56 -0.79 -11.53
C SER A 227 12.06 -0.72 -11.25
N TYR A 228 11.29 -1.71 -11.70
CA TYR A 228 9.86 -1.84 -11.44
C TYR A 228 9.59 -2.29 -10.00
N LEU A 229 10.29 -3.32 -9.52
CA LEU A 229 10.15 -3.84 -8.15
C LEU A 229 10.56 -2.80 -7.09
N MET A 230 11.50 -1.92 -7.45
CA MET A 230 12.02 -0.82 -6.62
C MET A 230 11.39 0.54 -6.97
N LYS A 231 10.26 0.58 -7.72
CA LYS A 231 9.59 1.83 -8.13
C LYS A 231 9.24 2.73 -6.95
N LYS A 232 8.72 2.15 -5.86
CA LYS A 232 8.33 2.85 -4.63
C LYS A 232 8.93 2.17 -3.39
N PRO A 233 9.00 2.85 -2.23
CA PRO A 233 9.43 2.23 -0.99
C PRO A 233 8.50 1.10 -0.55
N GLY A 234 9.06 -0.08 -0.24
CA GLY A 234 8.33 -1.25 0.23
C GLY A 234 8.34 -1.42 1.76
N TYR A 235 9.33 -0.85 2.43
CA TYR A 235 9.52 -0.97 3.88
C TYR A 235 10.46 0.11 4.43
N TYR A 236 10.30 0.42 5.71
CA TYR A 236 11.10 1.42 6.43
C TYR A 236 12.31 0.82 7.12
N LEU A 237 13.25 1.67 7.53
CA LEU A 237 14.40 1.30 8.34
C LEU A 237 13.99 0.58 9.63
N ALA A 238 12.85 0.96 10.21
CA ALA A 238 12.30 0.31 11.41
C ALA A 238 11.91 -1.16 11.19
N GLU A 239 11.64 -1.55 9.94
CA GLU A 239 11.23 -2.89 9.56
C GLU A 239 12.35 -3.65 8.80
N GLU A 240 13.57 -3.09 8.70
CA GLU A 240 14.71 -3.72 7.99
C GLU A 240 14.98 -5.15 8.48
N GLU A 241 15.09 -5.36 9.79
CA GLU A 241 15.31 -6.68 10.38
C GLU A 241 14.14 -7.64 10.13
N TYR A 242 12.91 -7.13 10.21
CA TYR A 242 11.71 -7.93 9.98
C TYR A 242 11.65 -8.40 8.52
N VAL A 243 11.91 -7.51 7.56
CA VAL A 243 11.92 -7.83 6.14
C VAL A 243 13.11 -8.73 5.78
N ALA A 244 14.28 -8.55 6.40
CA ALA A 244 15.39 -9.48 6.24
C ALA A 244 15.03 -10.91 6.66
N ARG A 245 14.30 -11.04 7.79
CA ARG A 245 13.80 -12.34 8.22
C ARG A 245 12.69 -12.88 7.33
N LEU A 246 11.76 -12.04 6.90
CA LEU A 246 10.70 -12.40 5.95
C LEU A 246 11.31 -12.97 4.66
N ARG A 247 12.33 -12.31 4.11
CA ARG A 247 13.07 -12.80 2.93
C ARG A 247 13.65 -14.19 3.16
N LYS A 248 14.29 -14.41 4.32
CA LYS A 248 14.83 -15.74 4.68
C LYS A 248 13.73 -16.81 4.78
N GLU A 249 12.61 -16.49 5.40
CA GLU A 249 11.51 -17.44 5.62
C GLU A 249 10.73 -17.75 4.33
N LEU A 250 10.82 -16.88 3.31
CA LEU A 250 10.17 -17.03 2.00
C LEU A 250 11.14 -17.34 0.85
N ASP A 251 12.41 -17.59 1.17
CA ASP A 251 13.47 -17.84 0.20
C ASP A 251 13.55 -16.76 -0.90
N LEU A 252 13.50 -15.49 -0.50
CA LEU A 252 13.57 -14.34 -1.42
C LEU A 252 14.97 -13.73 -1.40
N ALA A 253 15.55 -13.54 -2.59
CA ALA A 253 16.77 -12.78 -2.75
C ALA A 253 16.55 -11.28 -2.37
N PRO A 254 17.62 -10.51 -2.13
CA PRO A 254 17.51 -9.07 -1.94
C PRO A 254 16.73 -8.43 -3.10
N TYR A 255 15.77 -7.57 -2.75
CA TYR A 255 14.89 -6.85 -3.69
C TYR A 255 13.91 -7.71 -4.51
N ASN A 256 13.86 -9.02 -4.29
CA ASN A 256 12.87 -9.88 -4.92
C ASN A 256 11.51 -9.82 -4.20
N ARG A 257 10.44 -9.98 -4.97
CA ARG A 257 9.06 -9.88 -4.52
C ARG A 257 8.40 -11.25 -4.36
N PHE A 258 7.37 -11.36 -3.53
CA PHE A 258 6.69 -12.62 -3.25
C PHE A 258 5.76 -13.03 -4.42
N PRO A 259 5.78 -14.29 -4.92
CA PRO A 259 5.15 -14.66 -6.19
C PRO A 259 3.65 -14.31 -6.30
N LEU A 260 2.88 -14.43 -5.22
CA LEU A 260 1.44 -14.17 -5.25
C LEU A 260 1.10 -12.67 -5.28
N THR A 261 2.07 -11.80 -5.01
CA THR A 261 1.90 -10.34 -5.07
C THR A 261 1.57 -9.86 -6.48
N TRP A 262 2.09 -10.51 -7.52
CA TRP A 262 1.76 -10.19 -8.91
C TRP A 262 0.27 -10.42 -9.23
N ILE A 263 -0.37 -11.41 -8.60
CA ILE A 263 -1.81 -11.67 -8.76
C ILE A 263 -2.62 -10.57 -8.06
N MET A 264 -2.23 -10.20 -6.85
CA MET A 264 -2.88 -9.11 -6.10
C MET A 264 -2.75 -7.77 -6.84
N GLU A 265 -1.57 -7.46 -7.38
CA GLU A 265 -1.33 -6.24 -8.15
C GLU A 265 -2.16 -6.20 -9.44
N ALA A 266 -2.24 -7.30 -10.19
CA ALA A 266 -3.09 -7.38 -11.36
C ALA A 266 -4.58 -7.21 -11.04
N ALA A 267 -5.03 -7.72 -9.89
CA ALA A 267 -6.40 -7.53 -9.43
C ALA A 267 -6.69 -6.06 -9.11
N ASP A 268 -5.75 -5.37 -8.47
CA ASP A 268 -5.83 -3.94 -8.15
C ASP A 268 -5.93 -3.10 -9.42
N ASP A 269 -5.03 -3.34 -10.39
CA ASP A 269 -5.02 -2.65 -11.69
C ASP A 269 -6.34 -2.81 -12.47
N ILE A 270 -6.95 -4.00 -12.45
CA ILE A 270 -8.21 -4.27 -13.16
C ILE A 270 -9.40 -3.57 -12.49
N SER A 271 -9.51 -3.65 -11.17
CA SER A 271 -10.67 -3.14 -10.43
C SER A 271 -10.72 -1.61 -10.43
N TYR A 272 -9.57 -0.96 -10.19
CA TYR A 272 -9.48 0.49 -10.03
C TYR A 272 -10.01 1.25 -11.25
N CYS A 273 -9.61 0.81 -12.45
CA CYS A 273 -9.88 1.54 -13.68
C CYS A 273 -11.36 1.62 -14.07
N VAL A 274 -12.16 0.59 -13.75
CA VAL A 274 -13.60 0.57 -14.09
C VAL A 274 -14.42 1.26 -13.00
N ALA A 275 -14.07 1.04 -11.73
CA ALA A 275 -14.81 1.59 -10.59
C ALA A 275 -14.78 3.12 -10.56
N ASP A 276 -13.64 3.73 -10.86
CA ASP A 276 -13.51 5.19 -10.82
C ASP A 276 -14.34 5.89 -11.91
N LEU A 277 -14.46 5.27 -13.09
CA LEU A 277 -15.31 5.77 -14.18
C LEU A 277 -16.79 5.62 -13.83
N GLU A 278 -17.16 4.54 -13.15
CA GLU A 278 -18.52 4.30 -12.65
C GLU A 278 -18.92 5.33 -11.59
N ASP A 279 -18.04 5.56 -10.61
CA ASP A 279 -18.26 6.57 -9.58
C ASP A 279 -18.33 7.98 -10.17
N ALA A 280 -17.57 8.28 -11.23
CA ALA A 280 -17.65 9.57 -11.91
C ALA A 280 -19.02 9.82 -12.59
N VAL A 281 -19.64 8.77 -13.15
CA VAL A 281 -20.99 8.85 -13.70
C VAL A 281 -22.03 9.02 -12.58
N GLU A 282 -21.90 8.25 -11.50
CA GLU A 282 -22.76 8.39 -10.31
C GLU A 282 -22.66 9.80 -9.69
N LYS A 283 -21.45 10.38 -9.69
CA LYS A 283 -21.16 11.76 -9.27
C LYS A 283 -21.63 12.83 -10.27
N ARG A 284 -22.14 12.42 -11.43
CA ARG A 284 -22.61 13.30 -12.52
C ARG A 284 -21.52 14.24 -13.05
N ILE A 285 -20.26 13.80 -13.02
CA ILE A 285 -19.16 14.50 -13.69
C ILE A 285 -19.41 14.48 -15.21
N PHE A 286 -19.88 13.35 -15.71
CA PHE A 286 -20.35 13.16 -17.08
C PHE A 286 -21.39 12.02 -17.12
N SER A 287 -22.20 11.95 -18.17
CA SER A 287 -23.14 10.84 -18.41
C SER A 287 -22.44 9.60 -18.95
N ALA A 288 -23.10 8.43 -18.93
CA ALA A 288 -22.57 7.22 -19.56
C ALA A 288 -22.34 7.37 -21.07
N GLU A 289 -23.14 8.19 -21.76
CA GLU A 289 -22.95 8.51 -23.19
C GLU A 289 -21.68 9.34 -23.42
N GLN A 290 -21.46 10.36 -22.60
CA GLN A 290 -20.24 11.16 -22.64
C GLN A 290 -19.01 10.31 -22.32
N LEU A 291 -19.10 9.40 -21.33
CA LEU A 291 -18.04 8.45 -21.03
C LEU A 291 -17.72 7.55 -22.22
N TYR A 292 -18.74 6.96 -22.87
CA TYR A 292 -18.53 6.16 -24.08
C TYR A 292 -17.79 6.97 -25.16
N GLN A 293 -18.19 8.23 -25.39
CA GLN A 293 -17.51 9.09 -26.36
C GLN A 293 -16.06 9.38 -25.96
N HIS A 294 -15.78 9.66 -24.69
CA HIS A 294 -14.42 9.86 -24.20
C HIS A 294 -13.54 8.63 -24.39
N LEU A 295 -14.08 7.43 -24.13
CA LEU A 295 -13.40 6.17 -24.37
C LEU A 295 -13.18 5.93 -25.86
N TYR A 296 -14.18 6.24 -26.70
CA TYR A 296 -14.09 6.11 -28.15
C TYR A 296 -12.96 7.00 -28.69
N ASP A 297 -13.00 8.30 -28.39
CA ASP A 297 -12.02 9.27 -28.87
C ASP A 297 -10.59 8.95 -28.40
N ALA A 298 -10.45 8.45 -27.16
CA ALA A 298 -9.15 8.13 -26.58
C ALA A 298 -8.55 6.82 -27.14
N TRP A 299 -9.35 5.93 -27.72
CA TRP A 299 -8.85 4.68 -28.34
C TRP A 299 -8.21 4.91 -29.72
N GLY A 300 -8.68 5.92 -30.46
CA GLY A 300 -8.11 6.31 -31.75
C GLY A 300 -8.59 5.45 -32.93
N SER A 301 -8.01 4.27 -33.16
CA SER A 301 -8.33 3.44 -34.33
C SER A 301 -9.41 2.38 -34.02
N HIS A 302 -10.55 2.49 -34.69
CA HIS A 302 -11.70 1.60 -34.46
C HIS A 302 -11.76 0.49 -35.51
N GLU A 303 -11.04 -0.60 -35.25
CA GLU A 303 -11.11 -1.80 -36.08
C GLU A 303 -12.18 -2.77 -35.58
N LYS A 304 -12.88 -3.41 -36.53
CA LYS A 304 -13.86 -4.45 -36.23
C LYS A 304 -13.16 -5.64 -35.57
N GLY A 305 -13.61 -6.02 -34.37
CA GLY A 305 -12.99 -7.09 -33.60
C GLY A 305 -11.81 -6.64 -32.72
N SER A 306 -11.50 -5.35 -32.65
CA SER A 306 -10.58 -4.81 -31.63
C SER A 306 -11.07 -5.11 -30.20
N LEU A 307 -10.16 -5.04 -29.22
CA LEU A 307 -10.54 -5.24 -27.82
C LEU A 307 -11.55 -4.19 -27.34
N PHE A 308 -11.45 -2.95 -27.82
CA PHE A 308 -12.45 -1.91 -27.61
C PHE A 308 -13.84 -2.34 -28.09
N SER A 309 -13.94 -2.86 -29.32
CA SER A 309 -15.22 -3.33 -29.87
C SER A 309 -15.80 -4.50 -29.06
N GLN A 310 -14.96 -5.44 -28.68
CA GLN A 310 -15.36 -6.61 -27.89
C GLN A 310 -15.80 -6.27 -26.46
N VAL A 311 -15.26 -5.19 -25.87
CA VAL A 311 -15.45 -4.85 -24.46
C VAL A 311 -16.37 -3.65 -24.28
N VAL A 312 -15.93 -2.48 -24.74
CA VAL A 312 -16.58 -1.18 -24.49
C VAL A 312 -17.79 -0.99 -25.40
N GLU A 313 -17.61 -1.17 -26.71
CA GLU A 313 -18.71 -1.04 -27.69
C GLU A 313 -19.79 -2.09 -27.45
N ASN A 314 -19.39 -3.34 -27.17
CA ASN A 314 -20.33 -4.39 -26.81
C ASN A 314 -21.15 -4.07 -25.56
N ALA A 315 -20.54 -3.46 -24.54
CA ALA A 315 -21.26 -3.04 -23.33
C ALA A 315 -22.26 -1.92 -23.63
N TRP A 316 -21.86 -0.96 -24.49
CA TRP A 316 -22.71 0.14 -24.93
C TRP A 316 -23.91 -0.30 -25.77
N GLU A 317 -23.72 -1.23 -26.71
CA GLU A 317 -24.82 -1.76 -27.52
C GLU A 317 -25.84 -2.54 -26.67
N LYS A 318 -25.34 -3.37 -25.73
CA LYS A 318 -26.18 -4.16 -24.83
C LYS A 318 -27.00 -3.29 -23.89
N SER A 319 -26.43 -2.19 -23.37
CA SER A 319 -27.15 -1.30 -22.46
C SER A 319 -28.34 -0.61 -23.13
N ARG A 320 -28.21 -0.28 -24.43
CA ARG A 320 -29.28 0.35 -25.22
C ARG A 320 -30.39 -0.61 -25.63
N ALA A 321 -30.09 -1.90 -25.83
CA ALA A 321 -31.09 -2.90 -26.17
C ALA A 321 -32.05 -3.20 -24.99
N ASN A 322 -31.67 -2.83 -23.76
CA ASN A 322 -32.48 -2.82 -22.53
C ASN A 322 -33.30 -4.10 -22.29
N TYR A 323 -32.70 -5.27 -22.50
CA TYR A 323 -33.36 -6.56 -22.32
C TYR A 323 -33.84 -6.82 -20.88
N LEU A 324 -33.26 -6.13 -19.89
CA LEU A 324 -33.45 -6.39 -18.46
C LEU A 324 -34.36 -5.38 -17.73
N LYS A 325 -34.95 -4.38 -18.43
CA LYS A 325 -35.77 -3.31 -17.83
C LYS A 325 -35.08 -2.61 -16.63
N GLN A 326 -33.77 -2.42 -16.69
CA GLN A 326 -32.98 -1.66 -15.70
C GLN A 326 -32.54 -0.32 -16.29
N SER A 327 -31.87 0.53 -15.50
CA SER A 327 -31.25 1.75 -16.04
C SER A 327 -30.20 1.37 -17.09
N ALA A 328 -30.02 2.22 -18.11
CA ALA A 328 -29.02 2.00 -19.15
C ALA A 328 -27.59 2.14 -18.59
N GLU A 329 -27.40 2.98 -17.59
CA GLU A 329 -26.09 3.21 -16.94
C GLU A 329 -25.65 1.98 -16.16
N ASP A 330 -26.53 1.41 -15.32
CA ASP A 330 -26.25 0.18 -14.57
C ASP A 330 -25.90 -0.99 -15.51
N GLN A 331 -26.65 -1.13 -16.61
CA GLN A 331 -26.38 -2.17 -17.61
C GLN A 331 -25.04 -1.95 -18.32
N PHE A 332 -24.70 -0.71 -18.65
CA PHE A 332 -23.42 -0.38 -19.28
C PHE A 332 -22.26 -0.80 -18.37
N PHE A 333 -22.24 -0.38 -17.10
CA PHE A 333 -21.15 -0.71 -16.18
C PHE A 333 -21.12 -2.18 -15.81
N MET A 334 -22.28 -2.84 -15.67
CA MET A 334 -22.34 -4.29 -15.47
C MET A 334 -21.66 -5.03 -16.63
N TYR A 335 -22.03 -4.73 -17.87
CA TYR A 335 -21.42 -5.39 -19.03
C TYR A 335 -19.97 -4.98 -19.26
N LEU A 336 -19.61 -3.71 -19.04
CA LEU A 336 -18.24 -3.23 -19.15
C LEU A 336 -17.33 -4.00 -18.19
N ARG A 337 -17.76 -4.16 -16.93
CA ARG A 337 -17.03 -4.91 -15.90
C ARG A 337 -16.90 -6.39 -16.27
N VAL A 338 -18.00 -7.04 -16.65
CA VAL A 338 -18.01 -8.46 -17.04
C VAL A 338 -17.11 -8.70 -18.27
N ASN A 339 -17.25 -7.88 -19.31
CA ASN A 339 -16.48 -8.01 -20.53
C ASN A 339 -14.97 -7.77 -20.27
N THR A 340 -14.64 -6.77 -19.46
CA THR A 340 -13.26 -6.47 -19.04
C THR A 340 -12.67 -7.67 -18.28
N LEU A 341 -13.37 -8.20 -17.28
CA LEU A 341 -12.91 -9.36 -16.50
C LEU A 341 -12.71 -10.60 -17.37
N ASN A 342 -13.64 -10.88 -18.29
CA ASN A 342 -13.57 -12.03 -19.20
C ASN A 342 -12.38 -11.96 -20.18
N LYS A 343 -11.76 -10.80 -20.36
CA LYS A 343 -10.56 -10.63 -21.19
C LYS A 343 -9.29 -10.56 -20.35
N LEU A 344 -9.29 -9.72 -19.31
CA LEU A 344 -8.09 -9.42 -18.53
C LEU A 344 -7.73 -10.53 -17.53
N VAL A 345 -8.70 -11.22 -16.91
CA VAL A 345 -8.40 -12.28 -15.93
C VAL A 345 -7.71 -13.48 -16.58
N PRO A 346 -8.24 -14.06 -17.69
CA PRO A 346 -7.54 -15.11 -18.43
C PRO A 346 -6.15 -14.69 -18.92
N TYR A 347 -5.99 -13.41 -19.31
CA TYR A 347 -4.71 -12.86 -19.75
C TYR A 347 -3.70 -12.78 -18.60
N ALA A 348 -4.08 -12.20 -17.46
CA ALA A 348 -3.25 -12.12 -16.26
C ALA A 348 -2.81 -13.51 -15.77
N ALA A 349 -3.75 -14.47 -15.74
CA ALA A 349 -3.46 -15.84 -15.34
C ALA A 349 -2.47 -16.52 -16.29
N ARG A 350 -2.63 -16.32 -17.60
CA ARG A 350 -1.67 -16.81 -18.61
C ARG A 350 -0.30 -16.17 -18.42
N ARG A 351 -0.23 -14.84 -18.30
CA ARG A 351 1.03 -14.09 -18.08
C ARG A 351 1.76 -14.57 -16.83
N PHE A 352 1.02 -14.87 -15.77
CA PHE A 352 1.58 -15.44 -14.54
C PHE A 352 2.23 -16.81 -14.78
N ILE A 353 1.55 -17.70 -15.51
CA ILE A 353 2.05 -19.05 -15.81
C ILE A 353 3.23 -19.01 -16.79
N ASP A 354 3.12 -18.22 -17.86
CA ASP A 354 4.14 -18.10 -18.90
C ASP A 354 5.47 -17.54 -18.34
N ASN A 355 5.39 -16.69 -17.31
CA ASN A 355 6.56 -16.07 -16.66
C ASN A 355 6.84 -16.66 -15.26
N LEU A 356 6.26 -17.83 -14.94
CA LEU A 356 6.32 -18.42 -13.60
C LEU A 356 7.75 -18.60 -13.06
N PRO A 357 8.78 -18.97 -13.85
CA PRO A 357 10.14 -19.08 -13.33
C PRO A 357 10.65 -17.80 -12.68
N ALA A 358 10.50 -16.64 -13.35
CA ALA A 358 10.94 -15.33 -12.86
C ALA A 358 10.03 -14.79 -11.74
N ILE A 359 8.73 -15.07 -11.81
CA ILE A 359 7.78 -14.71 -10.76
C ILE A 359 8.06 -15.51 -9.48
N PHE A 360 8.42 -16.79 -9.59
CA PHE A 360 8.72 -17.67 -8.46
C PHE A 360 10.01 -17.28 -7.74
N THR A 361 11.08 -16.98 -8.49
CA THR A 361 12.34 -16.42 -7.96
C THR A 361 12.11 -15.03 -7.38
N GLY A 362 11.20 -14.27 -7.99
CA GLY A 362 10.74 -12.98 -7.52
C GLY A 362 11.45 -11.79 -8.17
N ASP A 363 12.14 -12.02 -9.29
CA ASP A 363 12.91 -11.04 -10.08
C ASP A 363 12.21 -10.63 -11.39
N PHE A 364 10.94 -11.03 -11.59
CA PHE A 364 10.13 -10.55 -12.71
C PHE A 364 9.85 -9.04 -12.59
N ASN A 365 10.62 -8.25 -13.34
CA ASN A 365 10.66 -6.79 -13.23
C ASN A 365 9.59 -6.06 -14.07
N HIS A 366 8.39 -6.62 -14.15
CA HIS A 366 7.23 -6.05 -14.84
C HIS A 366 5.92 -6.40 -14.12
N ALA A 367 4.85 -5.64 -14.38
CA ALA A 367 3.49 -6.03 -14.00
C ALA A 367 2.98 -7.18 -14.89
N LEU A 368 1.92 -7.87 -14.45
CA LEU A 368 1.26 -8.87 -15.32
C LEU A 368 0.52 -8.22 -16.51
N LEU A 369 0.14 -6.94 -16.38
CA LEU A 369 -0.72 -6.19 -17.30
C LEU A 369 -0.01 -4.95 -17.89
N GLU A 370 1.31 -4.91 -17.85
CA GLU A 370 2.15 -3.83 -18.39
C GLU A 370 3.06 -4.42 -19.46
N ASP A 371 2.57 -4.41 -20.71
CA ASP A 371 3.23 -4.93 -21.90
C ASP A 371 2.60 -4.33 -23.18
N ASP A 372 3.09 -4.74 -24.36
CA ASP A 372 2.59 -4.22 -25.64
C ASP A 372 1.26 -4.86 -26.09
N SER A 373 0.50 -5.52 -25.19
CA SER A 373 -0.75 -6.19 -25.55
C SER A 373 -1.95 -5.23 -25.58
N ASP A 374 -2.96 -5.60 -26.37
CA ASP A 374 -4.26 -4.92 -26.36
C ASP A 374 -4.89 -4.86 -24.96
N CYS A 375 -4.61 -5.85 -24.10
CA CYS A 375 -5.09 -5.88 -22.72
C CYS A 375 -4.49 -4.75 -21.88
N SER A 376 -3.19 -4.47 -22.05
CA SER A 376 -2.54 -3.34 -21.41
C SER A 376 -3.09 -2.02 -21.96
N GLN A 377 -3.26 -1.92 -23.28
CA GLN A 377 -3.84 -0.73 -23.93
C GLN A 377 -5.26 -0.42 -23.44
N LEU A 378 -6.09 -1.43 -23.18
CA LEU A 378 -7.45 -1.24 -22.62
C LEU A 378 -7.42 -0.66 -21.20
N LEU A 379 -6.50 -1.11 -20.35
CA LEU A 379 -6.34 -0.52 -19.01
C LEU A 379 -5.81 0.91 -19.09
N GLU A 380 -4.85 1.14 -19.98
CA GLU A 380 -4.29 2.47 -20.19
C GLU A 380 -5.34 3.45 -20.75
N LEU A 381 -6.26 2.97 -21.59
CA LEU A 381 -7.43 3.73 -22.03
C LEU A 381 -8.25 4.21 -20.83
N TYR A 382 -8.64 3.30 -19.93
CA TYR A 382 -9.44 3.66 -18.77
C TYR A 382 -8.70 4.64 -17.84
N LYS A 383 -7.42 4.40 -17.58
CA LYS A 383 -6.57 5.31 -16.78
C LYS A 383 -6.50 6.70 -17.40
N ASN A 384 -6.28 6.80 -18.71
CA ASN A 384 -6.18 8.07 -19.41
C ASN A 384 -7.49 8.87 -19.36
N VAL A 385 -8.64 8.20 -19.52
CA VAL A 385 -9.94 8.86 -19.39
C VAL A 385 -10.19 9.31 -17.95
N ALA A 386 -9.89 8.47 -16.96
CA ALA A 386 -10.01 8.83 -15.55
C ALA A 386 -9.12 10.04 -15.18
N MET A 387 -7.86 10.03 -15.59
CA MET A 387 -6.92 11.15 -15.38
C MET A 387 -7.43 12.46 -15.98
N LYS A 388 -7.97 12.40 -17.21
CA LYS A 388 -8.37 13.60 -17.96
C LYS A 388 -9.75 14.14 -17.59
N GLN A 389 -10.65 13.30 -17.10
CA GLN A 389 -12.06 13.68 -16.91
C GLN A 389 -12.52 13.57 -15.45
N VAL A 390 -11.88 12.71 -14.64
CA VAL A 390 -12.29 12.44 -13.25
C VAL A 390 -11.37 13.14 -12.26
N PHE A 391 -10.07 12.85 -12.30
CA PHE A 391 -9.13 13.39 -11.30
C PHE A 391 -8.84 14.88 -11.50
N SER A 392 -9.00 15.40 -12.72
CA SER A 392 -8.92 16.83 -13.00
C SER A 392 -10.22 17.59 -12.73
N HIS A 393 -11.23 16.96 -12.12
CA HIS A 393 -12.47 17.65 -11.78
C HIS A 393 -12.22 18.61 -10.60
N PRO A 394 -12.67 19.89 -10.66
CA PRO A 394 -12.35 20.89 -9.65
C PRO A 394 -12.70 20.50 -8.21
N ASP A 395 -13.80 19.76 -8.00
CA ASP A 395 -14.18 19.30 -6.66
C ASP A 395 -13.20 18.26 -6.10
N VAL A 396 -12.63 17.40 -6.97
CA VAL A 396 -11.62 16.41 -6.58
C VAL A 396 -10.34 17.15 -6.19
N GLU A 397 -9.84 18.02 -7.07
CA GLU A 397 -8.63 18.81 -6.82
C GLU A 397 -8.76 19.68 -5.56
N GLN A 398 -9.92 20.30 -5.34
CA GLN A 398 -10.16 21.13 -4.15
C GLN A 398 -10.04 20.30 -2.85
N LEU A 399 -10.63 19.10 -2.84
CA LEU A 399 -10.59 18.22 -1.68
C LEU A 399 -9.19 17.66 -1.44
N GLU A 400 -8.44 17.40 -2.49
CA GLU A 400 -7.02 17.01 -2.41
C GLU A 400 -6.16 18.12 -1.77
N LEU A 401 -6.35 19.37 -2.18
CA LEU A 401 -5.68 20.54 -1.59
C LEU A 401 -6.05 20.73 -0.11
N GLN A 402 -7.33 20.52 0.24
CA GLN A 402 -7.77 20.52 1.63
C GLN A 402 -7.10 19.42 2.44
N GLY A 403 -7.04 18.21 1.89
CA GLY A 403 -6.38 17.05 2.50
C GLY A 403 -4.91 17.33 2.81
N TYR A 404 -4.17 17.87 1.83
CA TYR A 404 -2.79 18.30 2.03
C TYR A 404 -2.66 19.29 3.20
N ARG A 405 -3.49 20.34 3.22
CA ARG A 405 -3.46 21.38 4.28
C ARG A 405 -3.77 20.83 5.66
N VAL A 406 -4.74 19.92 5.76
CA VAL A 406 -5.13 19.23 7.02
C VAL A 406 -3.94 18.46 7.57
N ILE A 407 -3.28 17.64 6.74
CA ILE A 407 -2.17 16.79 7.18
C ILE A 407 -0.95 17.61 7.54
N SER A 408 -0.56 18.60 6.72
CA SER A 408 0.54 19.51 7.06
C SER A 408 0.27 20.27 8.36
N GLY A 409 -0.96 20.76 8.55
CA GLY A 409 -1.36 21.47 9.75
C GLY A 409 -1.34 20.60 11.01
N LEU A 410 -1.79 19.34 10.92
CA LEU A 410 -1.65 18.38 12.02
C LEU A 410 -0.18 18.15 12.38
N LEU A 411 0.70 17.97 11.39
CA LEU A 411 2.13 17.80 11.65
C LEU A 411 2.73 19.02 12.36
N ASP A 412 2.33 20.24 11.98
CA ASP A 412 2.72 21.46 12.70
C ASP A 412 2.20 21.49 14.15
N ILE A 413 0.96 21.08 14.39
CA ILE A 413 0.38 21.00 15.74
C ILE A 413 1.17 20.04 16.64
N TYR A 414 1.63 18.90 16.10
CA TYR A 414 2.41 17.91 16.85
C TYR A 414 3.92 18.20 16.86
N GLN A 415 4.40 19.20 16.12
CA GLN A 415 5.82 19.61 16.07
C GLN A 415 6.46 19.83 17.45
N PRO A 416 5.77 20.40 18.46
CA PRO A 416 6.38 20.61 19.78
C PRO A 416 6.94 19.32 20.41
N LEU A 417 6.37 18.15 20.12
CA LEU A 417 6.90 16.87 20.59
C LEU A 417 8.26 16.53 19.97
N LEU A 418 8.46 16.90 18.70
CA LEU A 418 9.72 16.69 17.98
C LEU A 418 10.79 17.73 18.34
N LYS A 419 10.39 18.87 18.93
CA LYS A 419 11.32 19.92 19.40
C LYS A 419 11.86 19.69 20.81
N LEU A 420 11.29 18.75 21.58
CA LEU A 420 11.79 18.43 22.91
C LEU A 420 13.20 17.81 22.85
N SER A 421 14.02 18.08 23.86
CA SER A 421 15.28 17.36 24.06
C SER A 421 15.02 15.86 24.28
N LEU A 422 16.06 15.04 24.12
CA LEU A 422 15.98 13.61 24.44
C LEU A 422 15.56 13.38 25.90
N GLU A 423 16.10 14.17 26.83
CA GLU A 423 15.79 14.09 28.26
C GLU A 423 14.33 14.46 28.54
N ASP A 424 13.87 15.59 27.99
CA ASP A 424 12.50 16.08 28.18
C ASP A 424 11.46 15.12 27.61
N PHE A 425 11.71 14.59 26.41
CA PHE A 425 10.81 13.61 25.80
C PHE A 425 10.83 12.29 26.56
N SER A 426 11.99 11.85 27.06
CA SER A 426 12.10 10.64 27.89
C SER A 426 11.36 10.79 29.22
N GLU A 427 11.48 11.95 29.88
CA GLU A 427 10.72 12.28 31.09
C GLU A 427 9.21 12.25 30.80
N LEU A 428 8.79 12.85 29.69
CA LEU A 428 7.40 12.85 29.26
C LEU A 428 6.85 11.45 28.99
N VAL A 429 7.64 10.58 28.34
CA VAL A 429 7.28 9.18 28.10
C VAL A 429 7.14 8.41 29.41
N ALA A 430 8.00 8.68 30.40
CA ALA A 430 8.00 7.97 31.69
C ALA A 430 6.87 8.42 32.63
N GLN A 431 6.56 9.73 32.68
CA GLN A 431 5.58 10.29 33.62
C GLN A 431 4.19 10.49 33.00
N GLU A 432 4.06 10.47 31.66
CA GLU A 432 2.88 10.84 30.85
C GLU A 432 2.35 12.27 31.03
N ARG A 433 2.64 12.92 32.17
CA ARG A 433 2.26 14.28 32.55
C ARG A 433 3.42 14.97 33.24
N VAL A 434 4.06 15.88 32.52
CA VAL A 434 5.16 16.70 33.04
C VAL A 434 4.67 18.12 33.23
N ARG A 435 4.65 18.60 34.49
CA ARG A 435 4.03 19.89 34.88
C ARG A 435 4.62 21.09 34.14
N ARG A 436 5.93 21.07 33.87
CA ARG A 436 6.66 22.10 33.11
C ARG A 436 6.41 22.04 31.59
N LEU A 437 5.87 20.92 31.07
CA LEU A 437 5.55 20.70 29.65
C LEU A 437 4.04 20.50 29.44
N PRO A 438 3.16 21.46 29.81
CA PRO A 438 1.72 21.24 29.85
C PRO A 438 1.09 21.00 28.46
N ILE A 439 1.64 21.61 27.41
CA ILE A 439 1.16 21.43 26.02
C ILE A 439 1.64 20.10 25.46
N ALA A 440 2.95 19.82 25.55
CA ALA A 440 3.51 18.56 25.09
C ALA A 440 2.88 17.35 25.80
N SER A 441 2.59 17.45 27.11
CA SER A 441 1.90 16.40 27.85
C SER A 441 0.51 16.08 27.28
N ARG A 442 -0.26 17.11 26.89
CA ARG A 442 -1.59 16.95 26.29
C ARG A 442 -1.51 16.40 24.87
N LEU A 443 -0.57 16.88 24.06
CA LEU A 443 -0.34 16.36 22.71
C LEU A 443 0.10 14.90 22.75
N TYR A 444 1.03 14.53 23.65
CA TYR A 444 1.48 13.15 23.81
C TYR A 444 0.35 12.21 24.21
N GLN A 445 -0.58 12.65 25.06
CA GLN A 445 -1.77 11.87 25.44
C GLN A 445 -2.77 11.66 24.30
N LYS A 446 -2.78 12.53 23.27
CA LYS A 446 -3.60 12.33 22.08
C LYS A 446 -3.07 11.23 21.17
N LEU A 447 -1.77 10.95 21.22
CA LEU A 447 -1.17 9.85 20.47
C LEU A 447 -1.76 8.51 20.94
N SER A 448 -2.28 7.72 20.00
CA SER A 448 -2.87 6.42 20.34
C SER A 448 -1.88 5.55 21.11
N THR A 449 -2.36 4.91 22.18
CA THR A 449 -1.55 4.05 23.06
C THR A 449 -0.75 3.00 22.29
N ARG A 450 -1.31 2.42 21.21
CA ARG A 450 -0.61 1.45 20.36
C ARG A 450 0.68 2.00 19.73
N HIS A 451 0.67 3.26 19.30
CA HIS A 451 1.86 3.89 18.68
C HIS A 451 2.88 4.26 19.76
N ARG A 452 2.42 4.78 20.91
CA ARG A 452 3.29 5.04 22.07
C ARG A 452 4.00 3.77 22.54
N LEU A 453 3.30 2.63 22.61
CA LEU A 453 3.89 1.34 22.95
C LEU A 453 4.93 0.87 21.92
N ALA A 454 4.66 1.06 20.63
CA ALA A 454 5.63 0.73 19.57
C ALA A 454 6.91 1.58 19.69
N TYR A 455 6.80 2.87 19.99
CA TYR A 455 7.93 3.74 20.29
C TYR A 455 8.73 3.25 21.50
N VAL A 456 8.04 3.02 22.64
CA VAL A 456 8.69 2.59 23.89
C VAL A 456 9.43 1.27 23.69
N GLU A 457 8.83 0.30 23.02
CA GLU A 457 9.46 -0.98 22.75
C GLU A 457 10.69 -0.85 21.83
N ALA A 458 10.59 -0.04 20.78
CA ALA A 458 11.69 0.17 19.85
C ALA A 458 12.89 0.82 20.54
N VAL A 459 12.66 1.88 21.33
CA VAL A 459 13.71 2.59 22.05
C VAL A 459 14.31 1.74 23.18
N ASN A 460 13.49 0.92 23.86
CA ASN A 460 14.00 0.02 24.91
C ASN A 460 14.92 -1.10 24.38
N LYS A 461 14.87 -1.41 23.09
CA LYS A 461 15.80 -2.37 22.45
C LYS A 461 17.15 -1.75 22.12
N LEU A 462 17.28 -0.43 22.15
CA LEU A 462 18.51 0.27 21.85
C LEU A 462 19.45 0.28 23.06
N ALA A 463 20.75 0.15 22.81
CA ALA A 463 21.76 0.33 23.84
C ALA A 463 21.91 1.83 24.17
N ARG A 464 21.57 2.24 25.38
CA ARG A 464 21.61 3.65 25.82
C ARG A 464 22.99 4.30 25.77
N THR A 465 24.04 3.49 25.84
CA THR A 465 25.44 3.93 25.77
C THR A 465 25.97 4.04 24.34
N ALA A 466 25.19 3.61 23.35
CA ALA A 466 25.62 3.62 21.96
C ALA A 466 25.57 5.05 21.39
N PRO A 467 26.57 5.47 20.60
CA PRO A 467 26.62 6.82 20.03
C PRO A 467 25.43 7.11 19.10
N GLU A 468 24.83 6.09 18.51
CA GLU A 468 23.63 6.18 17.67
C GLU A 468 22.31 6.32 18.47
N PHE A 469 22.31 6.20 19.80
CA PHE A 469 21.08 6.15 20.60
C PHE A 469 20.20 7.38 20.39
N ALA A 470 20.75 8.59 20.49
CA ALA A 470 20.00 9.83 20.32
C ALA A 470 19.42 9.98 18.91
N LEU A 471 20.17 9.53 17.90
CA LEU A 471 19.75 9.52 16.50
C LEU A 471 18.56 8.57 16.31
N MET A 472 18.69 7.34 16.79
CA MET A 472 17.67 6.31 16.63
C MET A 472 16.43 6.58 17.48
N GLU A 473 16.57 7.17 18.67
CA GLU A 473 15.43 7.65 19.44
C GLU A 473 14.64 8.70 18.66
N TYR A 474 15.33 9.69 18.07
CA TYR A 474 14.68 10.71 17.25
C TYR A 474 13.97 10.11 16.03
N TYR A 475 14.61 9.14 15.36
CA TYR A 475 14.00 8.38 14.28
C TYR A 475 12.67 7.73 14.71
N TYR A 476 12.67 7.00 15.82
CA TYR A 476 11.46 6.36 16.33
C TYR A 476 10.42 7.39 16.83
N ARG A 477 10.85 8.54 17.34
CA ARG A 477 9.97 9.63 17.72
C ARG A 477 9.26 10.24 16.51
N CYS A 478 9.96 10.44 15.40
CA CYS A 478 9.34 10.86 14.14
C CYS A 478 8.37 9.80 13.60
N ARG A 479 8.77 8.52 13.63
CA ARG A 479 7.89 7.41 13.24
C ARG A 479 6.63 7.34 14.08
N LEU A 480 6.70 7.58 15.39
CA LEU A 480 5.53 7.68 16.27
C LEU A 480 4.51 8.72 15.78
N ILE A 481 4.97 9.89 15.34
CA ILE A 481 4.08 10.93 14.80
C ILE A 481 3.51 10.49 13.46
N GLN A 482 4.33 9.99 12.54
CA GLN A 482 3.85 9.50 11.24
C GLN A 482 2.85 8.34 11.37
N ASP A 483 3.06 7.44 12.35
CA ASP A 483 2.15 6.33 12.66
C ASP A 483 0.79 6.83 13.13
N TYR A 484 0.79 7.87 13.98
CA TYR A 484 -0.44 8.47 14.48
C TYR A 484 -1.21 9.18 13.38
N ILE A 485 -0.54 10.00 12.55
CA ILE A 485 -1.15 10.74 11.45
C ILE A 485 -1.67 9.79 10.36
N SER A 486 -0.85 8.85 9.88
CA SER A 486 -1.28 7.90 8.85
C SER A 486 -2.36 6.93 9.36
N GLY A 487 -2.39 6.69 10.67
CA GLY A 487 -3.40 5.90 11.36
C GLY A 487 -4.80 6.52 11.39
N MET A 488 -4.95 7.82 11.09
CA MET A 488 -6.25 8.48 11.06
C MET A 488 -7.09 8.04 9.87
N THR A 489 -8.41 8.25 9.96
CA THR A 489 -9.32 8.29 8.79
C THR A 489 -9.40 9.72 8.28
N ASP A 490 -9.97 9.93 7.09
CA ASP A 490 -10.04 11.26 6.46
C ASP A 490 -10.85 12.23 7.32
N LEU A 491 -12.03 11.76 7.78
CA LEU A 491 -12.91 12.50 8.68
C LEU A 491 -12.23 12.80 10.02
N TYR A 492 -11.58 11.82 10.64
CA TYR A 492 -10.93 12.04 11.93
C TYR A 492 -9.78 13.04 11.83
N ALA A 493 -8.96 12.97 10.76
CA ALA A 493 -7.89 13.92 10.52
C ALA A 493 -8.44 15.34 10.32
N TRP A 494 -9.50 15.48 9.51
CA TRP A 494 -10.15 16.76 9.28
C TRP A 494 -10.74 17.36 10.55
N ASP A 495 -11.50 16.58 11.33
CA ASP A 495 -12.08 17.06 12.58
C ASP A 495 -10.99 17.39 13.62
N GLU A 496 -9.96 16.55 13.74
CA GLU A 496 -8.88 16.76 14.70
C GLU A 496 -8.10 18.04 14.38
N TYR A 497 -7.87 18.31 13.10
CA TYR A 497 -7.27 19.57 12.65
C TYR A 497 -8.15 20.76 13.06
N ARG A 498 -9.45 20.71 12.79
CA ARG A 498 -10.40 21.80 13.11
C ARG A 498 -10.51 22.06 14.62
N ARG A 499 -10.64 21.00 15.44
CA ARG A 499 -10.66 21.11 16.90
C ARG A 499 -9.40 21.74 17.46
N LEU A 500 -8.23 21.30 16.98
CA LEU A 500 -6.94 21.79 17.47
C LEU A 500 -6.62 23.21 16.98
N MET A 501 -7.25 23.65 15.89
CA MET A 501 -7.22 25.03 15.40
C MET A 501 -8.30 25.93 16.02
N ALA A 502 -9.16 25.40 16.90
CA ALA A 502 -10.26 26.11 17.56
C ALA A 502 -11.25 26.78 16.58
N VAL A 503 -11.59 26.07 15.50
CA VAL A 503 -12.56 26.49 14.47
C VAL A 503 -13.79 25.55 14.39
N GLU A 504 -14.10 24.91 15.52
CA GLU A 504 -15.26 24.06 15.75
C GLU A 504 -15.89 24.34 17.10
#